data_AF-A0A8H6YJY4-F1
#
_entry.id   AF-A0A8H6YJY4-F1
#
_cell.length_a   1.000
_cell.length_b   1.000
_cell.length_c   1.000
_cell.angle_alpha   90.00
_cell.angle_beta   90.00
_cell.angle_gamma   90.00
#
_symmetry.space_group_name_H-M   'P 1'
#
loop_
_entity.id
_entity.type
_entity.pdbx_description
1 polymer ?
#
loop_
_entity_poly.entity_id
_entity_poly.type
_entity_poly.pdbx_seq_one_letter_code
_entity_poly.pdbx_strand_id
1 'polypeptide(L)'
;MSTGPPSYGDALQPGSTPSYSAEPGLDEQRLAIHARSLPRATGTFTISSGNGNATLCLTAQEDKIELPVYGTGAVVAGTVELTKTDNISAIEITLEGRVKVHELGEGGHIETPISIGTVQLWNKGDDTVCPATLPFSVTLPTTFQSEGRSYPLPPSHSVSLEGLPGFNADTDYSITAHIKSKKFGLPIGSTTVSTPFIYQPRSRPAHPIPTPLECEKAGFIERPGWKVFRSVVKARANTGFQDIDVKLYIPESRIFYLAEPIPFHITFESTTPQSLAGFLPFGPAGDLHATHLQLMRQSAADVRGAFILGTKTNIWRNDTIGEGSFERTAEGATWVSFSGTIPIEPVKVTGFKLKHFSVTDVLLLTVTPPDAKKSPFVGIWETIAVRLTTDAWVEDGRGV
;
A
#
# COMPACT_ATOMS: atom_id res chain seq x y z
N MET A 1 27.45 39.45 -26.50
CA MET A 1 26.49 40.24 -25.71
C MET A 1 26.14 39.41 -24.48
N SER A 2 26.59 39.84 -23.31
CA SER A 2 26.45 39.11 -22.04
C SER A 2 25.15 39.52 -21.37
N THR A 3 24.19 38.60 -21.28
CA THR A 3 22.98 38.78 -20.48
C THR A 3 23.30 38.35 -19.06
N GLY A 4 23.72 39.31 -18.23
CA GLY A 4 23.86 39.09 -16.79
C GLY A 4 22.49 38.75 -16.16
N PRO A 5 22.48 37.96 -15.08
CA PRO A 5 21.25 37.66 -14.35
C PRO A 5 20.59 38.94 -13.81
N PRO A 6 19.26 38.96 -13.64
CA PRO A 6 18.57 40.12 -13.12
C PRO A 6 19.10 40.51 -11.73
N SER A 7 19.41 41.80 -11.57
CA SER A 7 19.79 42.37 -10.28
C SER A 7 18.52 42.60 -9.47
N TYR A 8 18.39 41.90 -8.34
CA TYR A 8 17.35 42.17 -7.35
C TYR A 8 17.76 43.41 -6.55
N GLY A 9 17.48 44.58 -7.11
CA GLY A 9 17.69 45.87 -6.48
C GLY A 9 16.57 46.20 -5.48
N ASP A 10 17.01 46.66 -4.32
CA ASP A 10 16.31 47.39 -3.27
C ASP A 10 15.29 46.68 -2.36
N ALA A 11 15.53 46.93 -1.08
CA ALA A 11 14.87 46.41 0.11
C ALA A 11 13.35 46.32 0.02
N LEU A 12 12.84 45.12 0.32
CA LEU A 12 11.44 44.83 0.61
C LEU A 12 10.93 45.81 1.67
N GLN A 13 10.02 46.71 1.29
CA GLN A 13 9.27 47.48 2.28
C GLN A 13 8.40 46.51 3.10
N PRO A 14 8.38 46.64 4.45
CA PRO A 14 7.51 45.81 5.29
C PRO A 14 6.05 46.15 4.97
N GLY A 15 5.40 45.30 4.17
CA GLY A 15 4.03 45.49 3.69
C GLY A 15 3.79 45.10 2.22
N SER A 16 4.85 44.86 1.43
CA SER A 16 4.71 44.52 0.01
C SER A 16 4.73 43.02 -0.30
N THR A 17 4.42 42.15 0.67
CA THR A 17 4.14 40.75 0.35
C THR A 17 2.82 40.67 -0.41
N PRO A 18 2.80 40.14 -1.64
CA PRO A 18 1.57 39.99 -2.39
C PRO A 18 0.57 39.17 -1.59
N SER A 19 -0.71 39.54 -1.67
CA SER A 19 -1.79 38.78 -1.05
C SER A 19 -1.96 37.47 -1.81
N TYR A 20 -1.33 36.40 -1.30
CA TYR A 20 -1.51 35.06 -1.86
C TYR A 20 -2.93 34.58 -1.56
N SER A 21 -3.73 34.37 -2.60
CA SER A 21 -4.98 33.61 -2.52
C SER A 21 -4.72 32.13 -2.83
N ALA A 22 -5.52 31.25 -2.24
CA ALA A 22 -5.43 29.81 -2.54
C ALA A 22 -5.86 29.48 -3.98
N GLU A 23 -6.74 30.31 -4.56
CA GLU A 23 -7.19 30.22 -5.94
C GLU A 23 -6.63 31.39 -6.78
N PRO A 24 -6.21 31.13 -8.03
CA PRO A 24 -5.61 32.14 -8.88
C PRO A 24 -6.61 33.24 -9.22
N GLY A 25 -6.12 34.47 -9.33
CA GLY A 25 -6.86 35.59 -9.91
C GLY A 25 -7.25 35.33 -11.37
N LEU A 26 -8.15 36.15 -11.92
CA LEU A 26 -8.61 36.04 -13.32
C LEU A 26 -7.48 36.20 -14.35
N ASP A 27 -6.40 36.87 -13.95
CA ASP A 27 -5.19 37.20 -14.71
C ASP A 27 -3.98 36.33 -14.34
N GLU A 28 -4.14 35.41 -13.38
CA GLU A 28 -3.07 34.50 -12.96
C GLU A 28 -3.19 33.15 -13.67
N GLN A 29 -2.12 32.73 -14.33
CA GLN A 29 -2.04 31.40 -14.94
C GLN A 29 -1.24 30.45 -14.03
N ARG A 30 -1.90 29.37 -13.57
CA ARG A 30 -1.20 28.27 -12.88
C ARG A 30 -0.32 27.53 -13.88
N LEU A 31 1.00 27.75 -13.82
CA LEU A 31 1.99 27.08 -14.69
C LEU A 31 2.08 25.57 -14.45
N ALA A 32 1.58 25.09 -13.31
CA ALA A 32 1.39 23.67 -13.02
C ALA A 32 0.03 23.47 -12.35
N ILE A 33 -1.05 23.46 -13.14
CA ILE A 33 -2.26 22.75 -12.72
C ILE A 33 -1.92 21.27 -12.78
N HIS A 34 -1.26 20.79 -11.72
CA HIS A 34 -1.34 19.39 -11.38
C HIS A 34 -2.82 19.06 -11.37
N ALA A 35 -3.24 18.10 -12.18
CA ALA A 35 -4.56 17.53 -12.05
C ALA A 35 -4.63 16.99 -10.61
N ARG A 36 -5.14 17.80 -9.68
CA ARG A 36 -5.94 17.30 -8.57
C ARG A 36 -7.12 16.66 -9.27
N SER A 37 -6.92 15.46 -9.82
CA SER A 37 -7.85 14.83 -10.76
C SER A 37 -9.17 14.47 -10.09
N LEU A 38 -9.29 14.72 -8.79
CA LEU A 38 -10.51 14.62 -8.03
C LEU A 38 -10.78 15.99 -7.37
N PRO A 39 -11.97 16.57 -7.58
CA PRO A 39 -12.45 17.68 -6.77
C PRO A 39 -12.25 17.34 -5.30
N ARG A 40 -11.77 18.32 -4.51
CA ARG A 40 -11.73 18.13 -3.05
C ARG A 40 -13.15 17.88 -2.60
N ALA A 41 -13.39 16.78 -1.90
CA ALA A 41 -14.70 16.48 -1.36
C ALA A 41 -15.15 17.63 -0.44
N THR A 42 -16.42 18.03 -0.54
CA THR A 42 -16.99 19.17 0.19
C THR A 42 -18.05 18.77 1.20
N GLY A 43 -18.41 17.48 1.25
CA GLY A 43 -19.41 16.94 2.15
C GLY A 43 -18.96 16.91 3.61
N THR A 44 -19.91 16.58 4.48
CA THR A 44 -19.73 16.51 5.93
C THR A 44 -20.25 15.20 6.48
N PHE A 45 -19.56 14.63 7.46
CA PHE A 45 -19.98 13.45 8.20
C PHE A 45 -20.27 13.83 9.65
N THR A 46 -21.46 13.52 10.16
CA THR A 46 -21.88 13.91 11.51
C THR A 46 -22.23 12.70 12.36
N ILE A 47 -21.74 12.66 13.59
CA ILE A 47 -22.10 11.65 14.58
C ILE A 47 -22.37 12.30 15.94
N SER A 48 -23.40 11.87 16.64
CA SER A 48 -23.77 12.42 17.96
C SER A 48 -23.51 11.41 19.07
N SER A 49 -23.25 11.91 20.28
CA SER A 49 -23.20 11.07 21.48
C SER A 49 -24.55 10.40 21.71
N GLY A 50 -24.55 9.25 22.40
CA GLY A 50 -25.80 8.52 22.70
C GLY A 50 -26.82 9.33 23.53
N ASN A 51 -26.38 10.39 24.22
CA ASN A 51 -27.24 11.31 24.96
C ASN A 51 -27.58 12.60 24.20
N GLY A 52 -27.08 12.79 22.97
CA GLY A 52 -27.31 13.99 22.15
C GLY A 52 -26.68 15.27 22.71
N ASN A 53 -25.80 15.19 23.71
CA ASN A 53 -25.18 16.38 24.31
C ASN A 53 -24.00 16.92 23.49
N ALA A 54 -23.44 16.11 22.60
CA ALA A 54 -22.33 16.48 21.75
C ALA A 54 -22.45 15.85 20.37
N THR A 55 -21.98 16.56 19.36
CA THR A 55 -21.94 16.12 17.96
C THR A 55 -20.56 16.40 17.39
N LEU A 56 -19.97 15.40 16.74
CA LEU A 56 -18.73 15.50 15.99
C LEU A 56 -19.08 15.61 14.51
N CYS A 57 -18.71 16.72 13.89
CA CYS A 57 -18.87 16.96 12.47
C CYS A 57 -17.49 16.97 11.79
N LEU A 58 -17.28 16.10 10.80
CA LEU A 58 -16.05 15.99 10.03
C LEU A 58 -16.30 16.56 8.63
N THR A 59 -15.38 17.40 8.17
CA THR A 59 -15.48 18.08 6.87
C THR A 59 -14.65 17.39 5.79
N ALA A 60 -14.81 17.84 4.55
CA ALA A 60 -14.08 17.37 3.38
C ALA A 60 -14.26 15.87 3.11
N GLN A 61 -15.50 15.40 3.29
CA GLN A 61 -15.90 14.02 3.04
C GLN A 61 -16.70 13.92 1.74
N GLU A 62 -16.71 12.74 1.11
CA GLU A 62 -17.59 12.49 -0.04
C GLU A 62 -19.06 12.45 0.41
N ASP A 63 -19.99 12.71 -0.50
CA ASP A 63 -21.41 12.67 -0.18
C ASP A 63 -21.86 11.22 0.07
N LYS A 64 -22.69 11.02 1.09
CA LYS A 64 -23.31 9.71 1.43
C LYS A 64 -22.32 8.61 1.81
N ILE A 65 -21.18 8.96 2.39
CA ILE A 65 -20.25 7.98 2.95
C ILE A 65 -20.80 7.30 4.21
N GLU A 66 -20.48 6.01 4.38
CA GLU A 66 -20.74 5.27 5.62
C GLU A 66 -19.69 5.58 6.69
N LEU A 67 -18.44 5.76 6.27
CA LEU A 67 -17.30 6.06 7.14
C LEU A 67 -16.40 7.13 6.51
N PRO A 68 -15.83 8.04 7.31
CA PRO A 68 -14.85 9.01 6.84
C PRO A 68 -13.63 8.31 6.22
N VAL A 69 -13.05 8.89 5.17
CA VAL A 69 -11.88 8.34 4.48
C VAL A 69 -10.75 9.36 4.44
N TYR A 70 -9.56 8.95 4.85
CA TYR A 70 -8.37 9.80 4.89
C TYR A 70 -7.17 9.11 4.27
N GLY A 71 -6.36 9.87 3.54
CA GLY A 71 -5.11 9.38 2.95
C GLY A 71 -3.85 9.79 3.72
N THR A 72 -2.69 9.47 3.16
CA THR A 72 -1.38 9.84 3.70
C THR A 72 -1.26 11.35 3.90
N GLY A 73 -0.92 11.78 5.11
CA GLY A 73 -0.75 13.21 5.42
C GLY A 73 -2.04 14.03 5.34
N ALA A 74 -3.21 13.38 5.28
CA ALA A 74 -4.48 14.07 5.19
C ALA A 74 -4.77 14.86 6.47
N VAL A 75 -5.50 15.97 6.32
CA VAL A 75 -5.95 16.80 7.43
C VAL A 75 -7.35 16.35 7.84
N VAL A 76 -7.47 15.84 9.05
CA VAL A 76 -8.74 15.55 9.74
C VAL A 76 -9.23 16.85 10.35
N ALA A 77 -10.25 17.47 9.74
CA ALA A 77 -10.78 18.75 10.16
C ALA A 77 -12.29 18.70 10.37
N GLY A 78 -12.78 19.45 11.36
CA GLY A 78 -14.18 19.38 11.76
C GLY A 78 -14.55 20.35 12.86
N THR A 79 -15.74 20.15 13.42
CA THR A 79 -16.26 20.87 14.58
C THR A 79 -16.76 19.87 15.63
N VAL A 80 -16.59 20.22 16.90
CA VAL A 80 -17.31 19.63 18.02
C VAL A 80 -18.40 20.60 18.42
N GLU A 81 -19.65 20.16 18.31
CA GLU A 81 -20.84 20.92 18.67
C GLU A 81 -21.41 20.39 19.98
N LEU A 82 -21.82 21.29 20.86
CA LEU A 82 -22.29 20.99 22.20
C LEU A 82 -23.67 21.61 22.40
N THR A 83 -24.61 20.82 22.92
CA THR A 83 -25.92 21.34 23.29
C THR A 83 -25.92 21.97 24.68
N LYS A 84 -24.98 21.57 25.55
CA LYS A 84 -24.78 22.11 26.90
C LYS A 84 -23.31 22.40 27.14
N THR A 85 -23.00 23.66 27.45
CA THR A 85 -21.63 24.13 27.72
C THR A 85 -21.33 24.28 29.21
N ASP A 86 -22.37 24.16 30.05
CA ASP A 86 -22.25 24.28 31.50
C ASP A 86 -21.38 23.16 32.09
N ASN A 87 -20.55 23.52 33.07
CA ASN A 87 -19.72 22.59 33.81
C ASN A 87 -18.69 21.83 32.96
N ILE A 88 -18.45 22.19 31.69
CA ILE A 88 -17.35 21.62 30.92
C ILE A 88 -16.04 22.09 31.54
N SER A 89 -15.10 21.16 31.68
CA SER A 89 -13.76 21.39 32.24
C SER A 89 -12.65 21.24 31.20
N ALA A 90 -12.81 20.36 30.21
CA ALA A 90 -11.88 20.24 29.10
C ALA A 90 -12.54 19.54 27.91
N ILE A 91 -12.07 19.87 26.71
CA ILE A 91 -12.44 19.22 25.44
C ILE A 91 -11.16 18.87 24.69
N GLU A 92 -11.07 17.62 24.28
CA GLU A 92 -9.88 17.04 23.69
C GLU A 92 -10.31 16.12 22.54
N ILE A 93 -9.60 16.19 21.42
CA ILE A 93 -9.74 15.30 20.28
C ILE A 93 -8.54 14.36 20.27
N THR A 94 -8.80 13.07 20.21
CA THR A 94 -7.79 12.02 20.07
C THR A 94 -7.99 11.31 18.74
N LEU A 95 -6.90 11.09 18.03
CA LEU A 95 -6.83 10.20 16.89
C LEU A 95 -5.96 9.03 17.30
N GLU A 96 -6.50 7.82 17.12
CA GLU A 96 -5.86 6.60 17.53
C GLU A 96 -6.04 5.54 16.45
N GLY A 97 -5.08 4.64 16.35
CA GLY A 97 -5.20 3.42 15.59
C GLY A 97 -4.83 2.22 16.43
N ARG A 98 -5.14 1.04 15.95
CA ARG A 98 -4.78 -0.21 16.59
C ARG A 98 -4.62 -1.30 15.55
N VAL A 99 -3.64 -2.16 15.75
CA VAL A 99 -3.43 -3.37 14.97
C VAL A 99 -3.69 -4.55 15.88
N LYS A 100 -4.72 -5.33 15.58
CA LYS A 100 -5.08 -6.54 16.30
C LYS A 100 -4.72 -7.73 15.45
N VAL A 101 -4.02 -8.69 16.03
CA VAL A 101 -3.73 -9.96 15.37
C VAL A 101 -4.11 -11.09 16.32
N HIS A 102 -4.93 -12.01 15.84
CA HIS A 102 -5.48 -13.11 16.61
C HIS A 102 -5.22 -14.43 15.88
N GLU A 103 -4.45 -15.32 16.50
CA GLU A 103 -4.18 -16.67 16.00
C GLU A 103 -5.41 -17.57 16.15
N LEU A 104 -5.73 -18.33 15.09
CA LEU A 104 -6.77 -19.35 15.11
C LEU A 104 -6.18 -20.68 15.61
N GLY A 105 -6.73 -21.22 16.69
CA GLY A 105 -6.34 -22.52 17.26
C GLY A 105 -5.69 -22.43 18.64
N GLU A 106 -4.54 -21.76 18.74
CA GLU A 106 -3.74 -21.71 19.99
C GLU A 106 -4.04 -20.48 20.87
N GLY A 107 -4.96 -19.59 20.43
CA GLY A 107 -5.45 -18.46 21.24
C GLY A 107 -4.46 -17.30 21.41
N GLY A 108 -3.40 -17.25 20.61
CA GLY A 108 -2.49 -16.10 20.59
C GLY A 108 -3.23 -14.82 20.19
N HIS A 109 -2.98 -13.72 20.92
CA HIS A 109 -3.52 -12.41 20.58
C HIS A 109 -2.49 -11.32 20.88
N ILE A 110 -2.32 -10.39 19.93
CA ILE A 110 -1.51 -9.19 20.12
C ILE A 110 -2.25 -7.97 19.61
N GLU A 111 -2.23 -6.91 20.40
CA GLU A 111 -2.76 -5.60 20.05
C GLU A 111 -1.63 -4.57 20.13
N THR A 112 -1.36 -3.90 19.01
CA THR A 112 -0.37 -2.83 18.91
C THR A 112 -1.10 -1.50 18.78
N PRO A 113 -1.07 -0.63 19.81
CA PRO A 113 -1.66 0.70 19.70
C PRO A 113 -0.83 1.59 18.76
N ILE A 114 -1.51 2.40 17.97
CA ILE A 114 -0.95 3.43 17.09
C ILE A 114 -1.40 4.78 17.64
N SER A 115 -0.49 5.48 18.33
CA SER A 115 -0.76 6.85 18.76
C SER A 115 -0.53 7.80 17.59
N ILE A 116 -1.59 8.44 17.12
CA ILE A 116 -1.54 9.37 15.98
C ILE A 116 -1.39 10.80 16.49
N GLY A 117 -2.28 11.24 17.38
CA GLY A 117 -2.20 12.57 17.93
C GLY A 117 -3.38 12.95 18.80
N THR A 118 -3.16 13.95 19.63
CA THR A 118 -4.13 14.49 20.57
C THR A 118 -4.09 16.01 20.49
N VAL A 119 -5.26 16.63 20.38
CA VAL A 119 -5.39 18.09 20.33
C VAL A 119 -6.38 18.54 21.40
N GLN A 120 -5.89 19.38 22.31
CA GLN A 120 -6.74 20.03 23.30
C GLN A 120 -7.45 21.22 22.65
N LEU A 121 -8.78 21.14 22.50
CA LEU A 121 -9.58 22.21 21.90
C LEU A 121 -9.92 23.30 22.90
N TRP A 122 -10.16 22.90 24.15
CA TRP A 122 -10.54 23.83 25.21
C TRP A 122 -10.19 23.27 26.57
N ASN A 123 -9.82 24.16 27.48
CA ASN A 123 -9.60 23.86 28.89
C ASN A 123 -10.20 24.97 29.72
N LYS A 124 -10.80 24.62 30.86
CA LYS A 124 -11.34 25.60 31.77
C LYS A 124 -10.19 26.36 32.44
N GLY A 125 -9.94 27.58 31.96
CA GLY A 125 -9.13 28.60 32.62
C GLY A 125 -9.96 29.48 33.55
N ASP A 126 -9.35 30.56 34.03
CA ASP A 126 -9.83 31.30 35.21
C ASP A 126 -11.11 32.13 35.03
N ASP A 127 -11.78 32.19 33.86
CA ASP A 127 -13.16 32.74 33.78
C ASP A 127 -13.87 32.60 32.40
N THR A 128 -13.40 31.76 31.48
CA THR A 128 -14.04 31.63 30.16
C THR A 128 -15.14 30.56 30.15
N VAL A 129 -16.33 30.90 29.66
CA VAL A 129 -17.38 29.92 29.34
C VAL A 129 -16.95 29.10 28.12
N CYS A 130 -17.23 27.79 28.13
CA CYS A 130 -16.94 26.93 26.97
C CYS A 130 -17.79 27.34 25.76
N PRO A 131 -17.21 27.54 24.57
CA PRO A 131 -17.98 27.76 23.35
C PRO A 131 -18.86 26.55 23.02
N ALA A 132 -19.98 26.79 22.34
CA ALA A 132 -20.89 25.72 21.88
C ALA A 132 -20.35 24.96 20.65
N THR A 133 -19.48 25.60 19.86
CA THR A 133 -18.88 25.03 18.66
C THR A 133 -17.37 25.24 18.70
N LEU A 134 -16.61 24.16 18.61
CA LEU A 134 -15.16 24.18 18.65
C LEU A 134 -14.58 23.57 17.36
N PRO A 135 -14.00 24.38 16.46
CA PRO A 135 -13.33 23.85 15.29
C PRO A 135 -12.01 23.17 15.65
N PHE A 136 -11.63 22.17 14.87
CA PHE A 136 -10.34 21.50 15.01
C PHE A 136 -9.75 21.10 13.66
N SER A 137 -8.44 20.89 13.65
CA SER A 137 -7.69 20.42 12.49
C SER A 137 -6.46 19.64 12.97
N VAL A 138 -6.34 18.39 12.55
CA VAL A 138 -5.22 17.50 12.90
C VAL A 138 -4.68 16.87 11.63
N THR A 139 -3.37 16.94 11.41
CA THR A 139 -2.74 16.28 10.26
C THR A 139 -2.33 14.87 10.65
N LEU A 140 -2.72 13.86 9.86
CA LEU A 140 -2.26 12.49 10.06
C LEU A 140 -0.74 12.42 9.82
N PRO A 141 0.04 11.86 10.75
CA PRO A 141 1.47 11.65 10.53
C PRO A 141 1.67 10.61 9.44
N THR A 142 2.81 10.62 8.75
CA THR A 142 3.13 9.58 7.75
C THR A 142 3.67 8.31 8.40
N THR A 143 4.15 8.41 9.64
CA THR A 143 4.77 7.34 10.41
C THR A 143 4.34 7.37 11.86
N PHE A 144 4.42 6.23 12.54
CA PHE A 144 4.27 6.12 14.00
C PHE A 144 5.47 5.41 14.61
N GLN A 145 5.66 5.59 15.93
CA GLN A 145 6.73 4.93 16.68
C GLN A 145 6.19 3.68 17.37
N SER A 146 6.90 2.56 17.22
CA SER A 146 6.63 1.32 17.95
C SER A 146 7.96 0.70 18.35
N GLU A 147 8.18 0.55 19.66
CA GLU A 147 9.40 -0.03 20.24
C GLU A 147 10.71 0.59 19.73
N GLY A 148 10.73 1.92 19.64
CA GLY A 148 11.91 2.68 19.20
C GLY A 148 12.21 2.60 17.70
N ARG A 149 11.30 2.01 16.89
CA ARG A 149 11.38 2.05 15.43
C ARG A 149 10.21 2.85 14.85
N SER A 150 10.51 3.60 13.80
CA SER A 150 9.51 4.31 13.01
C SER A 150 8.97 3.38 11.92
N TYR A 151 7.65 3.27 11.84
CA TYR A 151 6.93 2.53 10.80
C TYR A 151 5.97 3.47 10.05
N PRO A 152 5.76 3.29 8.75
CA PRO A 152 4.66 3.96 8.04
C PRO A 152 3.32 3.63 8.70
N LEU A 153 2.37 4.57 8.69
CA LEU A 153 0.99 4.24 9.07
C LEU A 153 0.43 3.15 8.13
N PRO A 154 -0.01 1.99 8.65
CA PRO A 154 -0.59 0.93 7.83
C PRO A 154 -1.98 1.33 7.32
N PRO A 155 -2.39 0.90 6.11
CA PRO A 155 -3.76 1.09 5.64
C PRO A 155 -4.77 0.42 6.57
N SER A 156 -5.98 0.94 6.64
CA SER A 156 -7.12 0.22 7.22
C SER A 156 -7.30 -1.11 6.49
N HIS A 157 -7.18 -2.21 7.21
CA HIS A 157 -7.15 -3.54 6.63
C HIS A 157 -7.77 -4.54 7.59
N SER A 158 -8.57 -5.46 7.06
CA SER A 158 -9.10 -6.59 7.79
C SER A 158 -8.92 -7.82 6.92
N VAL A 159 -8.28 -8.85 7.48
CA VAL A 159 -8.06 -10.13 6.81
C VAL A 159 -8.32 -11.26 7.80
N SER A 160 -9.06 -12.27 7.35
CA SER A 160 -9.33 -13.50 8.08
C SER A 160 -8.77 -14.64 7.26
N LEU A 161 -7.68 -15.24 7.75
CA LEU A 161 -7.02 -16.36 7.09
C LEU A 161 -7.39 -17.64 7.81
N GLU A 162 -8.38 -18.31 7.25
CA GLU A 162 -8.85 -19.61 7.73
C GLU A 162 -7.80 -20.71 7.49
N GLY A 163 -7.84 -21.74 8.34
CA GLY A 163 -6.91 -22.89 8.31
C GLY A 163 -6.11 -23.03 9.61
N LEU A 164 -5.30 -24.10 9.69
CA LEU A 164 -4.32 -24.30 10.76
C LEU A 164 -2.92 -24.42 10.14
N PRO A 165 -1.99 -23.47 10.40
CA PRO A 165 -2.17 -22.27 11.22
C PRO A 165 -2.95 -21.17 10.47
N GLY A 166 -3.86 -20.49 11.17
CA GLY A 166 -4.65 -19.38 10.63
C GLY A 166 -4.60 -18.18 11.56
N PHE A 167 -4.97 -17.00 11.08
CA PHE A 167 -5.06 -15.80 11.91
C PHE A 167 -6.02 -14.76 11.33
N ASN A 168 -6.56 -13.93 12.22
CA ASN A 168 -7.28 -12.70 11.88
C ASN A 168 -6.38 -11.51 12.16
N ALA A 169 -6.33 -10.54 11.26
CA ALA A 169 -5.61 -9.30 11.47
C ALA A 169 -6.46 -8.10 11.06
N ASP A 170 -6.59 -7.14 11.97
CA ASP A 170 -7.39 -5.93 11.79
C ASP A 170 -6.53 -4.70 12.10
N THR A 171 -6.63 -3.68 11.25
CA THR A 171 -6.02 -2.37 11.43
C THR A 171 -7.12 -1.33 11.38
N ASP A 172 -7.51 -0.84 12.56
CA ASP A 172 -8.59 0.12 12.73
C ASP A 172 -8.06 1.48 13.12
N TYR A 173 -8.78 2.53 12.73
CA TYR A 173 -8.54 3.89 13.20
C TYR A 173 -9.83 4.53 13.69
N SER A 174 -9.72 5.42 14.68
CA SER A 174 -10.83 6.18 15.20
C SER A 174 -10.43 7.60 15.57
N ILE A 175 -11.43 8.49 15.53
CA ILE A 175 -11.37 9.82 16.09
C ILE A 175 -12.37 9.89 17.25
N THR A 176 -11.92 10.42 18.40
CA THR A 176 -12.75 10.53 19.60
C THR A 176 -12.68 11.93 20.17
N ALA A 177 -13.85 12.54 20.39
CA ALA A 177 -14.01 13.76 21.17
C ALA A 177 -14.30 13.39 22.62
N HIS A 178 -13.42 13.82 23.53
CA HIS A 178 -13.55 13.66 24.97
C HIS A 178 -13.98 14.98 25.60
N ILE A 179 -15.17 15.00 26.19
CA ILE A 179 -15.73 16.17 26.88
C ILE A 179 -15.79 15.85 28.37
N LYS A 180 -14.90 16.46 29.15
CA LYS A 180 -14.78 16.24 30.60
C LYS A 180 -15.56 17.32 31.34
N SER A 181 -16.44 16.97 32.27
CA SER A 181 -17.26 17.93 33.02
C SER A 181 -17.00 17.90 34.54
N LYS A 182 -16.97 19.08 35.17
CA LYS A 182 -16.77 19.29 36.62
C LYS A 182 -17.77 20.29 37.21
N LYS A 183 -18.39 19.96 38.37
CA LYS A 183 -19.17 20.89 39.23
C LYS A 183 -18.37 21.13 40.48
N PHE A 184 -18.24 22.38 40.92
CA PHE A 184 -17.61 22.70 42.21
C PHE A 184 -16.25 22.00 42.40
N GLY A 185 -15.46 21.88 41.32
CA GLY A 185 -14.17 21.18 41.31
C GLY A 185 -14.22 19.66 41.20
N LEU A 186 -15.39 19.02 41.38
CA LEU A 186 -15.56 17.57 41.35
C LEU A 186 -15.96 17.08 39.94
N PRO A 187 -15.36 15.98 39.43
CA PRO A 187 -15.74 15.38 38.16
C PRO A 187 -17.17 14.82 38.25
N ILE A 188 -18.07 15.30 37.39
CA ILE A 188 -19.48 14.83 37.34
C ILE A 188 -19.66 13.75 36.28
N GLY A 189 -18.80 13.73 35.27
CA GLY A 189 -18.87 12.76 34.19
C GLY A 189 -18.03 13.17 33.00
N SER A 190 -18.01 12.28 32.01
CA SER A 190 -17.40 12.51 30.71
C SER A 190 -18.39 12.09 29.64
N THR A 191 -18.58 12.93 28.63
CA THR A 191 -19.26 12.54 27.39
C THR A 191 -18.19 12.25 26.35
N THR A 192 -18.34 11.13 25.64
CA THR A 192 -17.47 10.78 24.51
C THR A 192 -18.32 10.65 23.25
N VAL A 193 -17.77 11.14 22.14
CA VAL A 193 -18.30 10.91 20.79
C VAL A 193 -17.15 10.33 19.99
N SER A 194 -17.34 9.14 19.41
CA SER A 194 -16.29 8.44 18.68
C SER A 194 -16.83 7.88 17.37
N THR A 195 -16.04 7.93 16.32
CA THR A 195 -16.35 7.28 15.04
C THR A 195 -15.08 6.67 14.45
N PRO A 196 -15.16 5.45 13.88
CA PRO A 196 -14.07 4.90 13.11
C PRO A 196 -13.89 5.64 11.79
N PHE A 197 -12.70 5.58 11.21
CA PHE A 197 -12.44 6.07 9.86
C PHE A 197 -11.54 5.10 9.09
N ILE A 198 -11.60 5.18 7.76
CA ILE A 198 -10.78 4.39 6.85
C ILE A 198 -9.53 5.19 6.49
N TYR A 199 -8.36 4.66 6.83
CA TYR A 199 -7.09 5.21 6.37
C TYR A 199 -6.64 4.48 5.10
N GLN A 200 -6.66 5.19 3.97
CA GLN A 200 -6.33 4.67 2.65
C GLN A 200 -5.16 5.48 2.06
N PRO A 201 -3.91 5.14 2.44
CA PRO A 201 -2.73 5.83 1.94
C PRO A 201 -2.62 5.67 0.43
N ARG A 202 -2.48 6.79 -0.28
CA ARG A 202 -2.33 6.81 -1.74
C ARG A 202 -0.86 6.75 -2.12
N SER A 203 -0.55 5.98 -3.15
CA SER A 203 0.80 5.82 -3.70
C SER A 203 0.73 5.66 -5.22
N ARG A 204 1.80 6.08 -5.91
CA ARG A 204 1.94 6.01 -7.37
C ARG A 204 3.34 5.50 -7.74
N PRO A 205 3.48 4.77 -8.86
CA PRO A 205 4.79 4.50 -9.42
C PRO A 205 5.50 5.81 -9.76
N ALA A 206 6.84 5.85 -9.63
CA ALA A 206 7.65 7.00 -10.04
C ALA A 206 7.89 7.07 -11.56
N HIS A 207 7.78 5.93 -12.23
CA HIS A 207 8.02 5.78 -13.66
C HIS A 207 6.85 5.05 -14.32
N PRO A 208 6.54 5.35 -15.59
CA PRO A 208 5.55 4.59 -16.32
C PRO A 208 6.03 3.16 -16.54
N ILE A 209 5.10 2.28 -16.90
CA ILE A 209 5.47 0.97 -17.44
C ILE A 209 6.28 1.18 -18.74
N PRO A 210 7.45 0.55 -18.89
CA PRO A 210 8.27 0.68 -20.08
C PRO A 210 7.56 0.09 -21.30
N THR A 211 7.95 0.55 -22.50
CA THR A 211 7.47 -0.05 -23.75
C THR A 211 7.83 -1.54 -23.80
N PRO A 212 6.94 -2.41 -24.33
CA PRO A 212 7.21 -3.84 -24.47
C PRO A 212 8.52 -4.14 -25.21
N LEU A 213 9.20 -5.22 -24.82
CA LEU A 213 10.44 -5.64 -25.47
C LEU A 213 10.16 -6.20 -26.87
N GLU A 214 11.03 -5.83 -27.81
CA GLU A 214 11.05 -6.40 -29.14
C GLU A 214 11.86 -7.70 -29.15
N CYS A 215 11.43 -8.67 -29.95
CA CYS A 215 12.08 -9.97 -30.10
C CYS A 215 12.82 -10.04 -31.44
N GLU A 216 14.10 -10.43 -31.40
CA GLU A 216 14.96 -10.65 -32.57
C GLU A 216 15.35 -12.13 -32.73
N LYS A 217 16.29 -12.42 -33.63
CA LYS A 217 16.79 -13.78 -33.92
C LYS A 217 17.43 -14.51 -32.73
N ALA A 218 17.72 -13.80 -31.64
CA ALA A 218 18.36 -14.34 -30.43
C ALA A 218 17.53 -14.10 -29.16
N GLY A 219 16.20 -13.93 -29.29
CA GLY A 219 15.31 -13.61 -28.18
C GLY A 219 15.10 -12.10 -28.00
N PHE A 220 14.66 -11.69 -26.82
CA PHE A 220 14.37 -10.28 -26.53
C PHE A 220 15.64 -9.42 -26.48
N ILE A 221 15.56 -8.22 -27.07
CA ILE A 221 16.62 -7.22 -26.98
C ILE A 221 16.57 -6.57 -25.59
N GLU A 222 17.67 -6.57 -24.85
CA GLU A 222 17.75 -5.84 -23.58
C GLU A 222 17.56 -4.33 -23.81
N ARG A 223 16.58 -3.72 -23.15
CA ARG A 223 16.29 -2.27 -23.22
C ARG A 223 16.25 -1.64 -21.82
N PRO A 224 16.53 -0.32 -21.70
CA PRO A 224 16.37 0.39 -20.43
C PRO A 224 14.95 0.26 -19.87
N GLY A 225 14.83 0.20 -18.54
CA GLY A 225 13.55 0.05 -17.85
C GLY A 225 13.08 -1.40 -17.70
N TRP A 226 13.82 -2.38 -18.22
CA TRP A 226 13.57 -3.81 -18.01
C TRP A 226 14.72 -4.46 -17.23
N LYS A 227 14.39 -5.28 -16.24
CA LYS A 227 15.34 -6.08 -15.45
C LYS A 227 15.24 -7.55 -15.83
N VAL A 228 16.38 -8.16 -16.14
CA VAL A 228 16.50 -9.60 -16.42
C VAL A 228 16.82 -10.38 -15.15
N PHE A 229 15.98 -11.37 -14.85
CA PHE A 229 16.18 -12.39 -13.83
C PHE A 229 16.58 -13.69 -14.53
N ARG A 230 17.71 -14.27 -14.12
CA ARG A 230 18.28 -15.46 -14.77
C ARG A 230 18.21 -16.64 -13.81
N SER A 231 17.58 -17.71 -14.26
CA SER A 231 17.47 -18.98 -13.52
C SER A 231 17.84 -20.13 -14.46
N VAL A 232 18.13 -21.32 -13.91
CA VAL A 232 18.52 -22.47 -14.72
C VAL A 232 17.71 -23.70 -14.33
N VAL A 233 16.94 -24.25 -15.27
CA VAL A 233 16.29 -25.55 -15.12
C VAL A 233 17.33 -26.63 -15.39
N LYS A 234 17.71 -27.35 -14.34
CA LYS A 234 18.78 -28.36 -14.42
C LYS A 234 18.30 -29.64 -15.07
N ALA A 235 19.05 -30.14 -16.05
CA ALA A 235 18.84 -31.49 -16.56
C ALA A 235 19.31 -32.50 -15.50
N ARG A 236 18.58 -33.61 -15.36
CA ARG A 236 18.99 -34.72 -14.50
C ARG A 236 20.12 -35.50 -15.16
N ALA A 237 21.02 -36.03 -14.34
CA ALA A 237 22.09 -36.91 -14.78
C ALA A 237 21.54 -38.09 -15.60
N ASN A 238 22.31 -38.53 -16.60
CA ASN A 238 22.03 -39.69 -17.46
C ASN A 238 20.79 -39.57 -18.38
N THR A 239 20.21 -38.38 -18.55
CA THR A 239 19.10 -38.15 -19.49
C THR A 239 19.58 -37.81 -20.90
N GLY A 240 20.85 -37.41 -21.06
CA GLY A 240 21.39 -36.90 -22.32
C GLY A 240 20.99 -35.46 -22.65
N PHE A 241 20.13 -34.84 -21.83
CA PHE A 241 19.75 -33.43 -21.98
C PHE A 241 20.75 -32.49 -21.28
N GLN A 242 20.73 -31.24 -21.75
CA GLN A 242 21.47 -30.10 -21.22
C GLN A 242 20.52 -29.19 -20.44
N ASP A 243 21.10 -28.34 -19.61
CA ASP A 243 20.37 -27.33 -18.85
C ASP A 243 19.59 -26.38 -19.77
N ILE A 244 18.52 -25.81 -19.23
CA ILE A 244 17.74 -24.75 -19.87
C ILE A 244 17.95 -23.46 -19.08
N ASP A 245 18.56 -22.48 -19.73
CA ASP A 245 18.69 -21.11 -19.21
C ASP A 245 17.35 -20.40 -19.37
N VAL A 246 16.88 -19.77 -18.29
CA VAL A 246 15.62 -19.03 -18.24
C VAL A 246 15.93 -17.56 -18.00
N LYS A 247 15.47 -16.69 -18.90
CA LYS A 247 15.60 -15.23 -18.79
C LYS A 247 14.21 -14.62 -18.64
N LEU A 248 13.85 -14.18 -17.45
CA LEU A 248 12.58 -13.49 -17.15
C LEU A 248 12.83 -11.97 -17.10
N TYR A 249 12.15 -11.22 -17.95
CA TYR A 249 12.21 -9.77 -18.02
C TYR A 249 10.97 -9.18 -17.34
N ILE A 250 11.20 -8.33 -16.35
CA ILE A 250 10.16 -7.58 -15.60
C ILE A 250 10.51 -6.09 -15.64
N PRO A 251 9.53 -5.17 -15.67
CA PRO A 251 9.82 -3.74 -15.50
C PRO A 251 10.70 -3.46 -14.29
N GLU A 252 11.77 -2.70 -14.49
CA GLU A 252 12.84 -2.49 -13.51
C GLU A 252 12.35 -1.84 -12.22
N SER A 253 11.36 -0.95 -12.32
CA SER A 253 10.75 -0.30 -11.15
C SER A 253 10.19 -1.31 -10.17
N ARG A 254 9.61 -2.42 -10.66
CA ARG A 254 8.86 -3.43 -9.88
C ARG A 254 7.77 -2.80 -9.01
N ILE A 255 7.27 -1.64 -9.42
CA ILE A 255 6.19 -0.90 -8.77
C ILE A 255 5.04 -0.83 -9.78
N PHE A 256 3.90 -1.43 -9.44
CA PHE A 256 2.76 -1.59 -10.33
C PHE A 256 1.49 -1.00 -9.74
N TYR A 257 0.60 -0.49 -10.58
CA TYR A 257 -0.72 -0.04 -10.16
C TYR A 257 -1.65 -1.25 -10.00
N LEU A 258 -2.41 -1.31 -8.90
CA LEU A 258 -3.27 -2.45 -8.55
C LEU A 258 -4.38 -2.80 -9.56
N ALA A 259 -4.69 -1.91 -10.51
CA ALA A 259 -5.68 -2.18 -11.57
C ALA A 259 -5.05 -2.30 -12.96
N GLU A 260 -3.72 -2.22 -13.07
CA GLU A 260 -3.00 -2.37 -14.32
C GLU A 260 -2.30 -3.74 -14.37
N PRO A 261 -2.46 -4.54 -15.45
CA PRO A 261 -1.76 -5.81 -15.59
C PRO A 261 -0.23 -5.63 -15.61
N ILE A 262 0.49 -6.56 -14.99
CA ILE A 262 1.96 -6.55 -14.97
C ILE A 262 2.48 -7.19 -16.25
N PRO A 263 3.17 -6.46 -17.16
CA PRO A 263 3.75 -7.07 -18.34
C PRO A 263 5.04 -7.81 -17.99
N PHE A 264 5.30 -8.89 -18.72
CA PHE A 264 6.54 -9.65 -18.62
C PHE A 264 6.95 -10.25 -19.96
N HIS A 265 8.22 -10.60 -20.07
CA HIS A 265 8.75 -11.39 -21.17
C HIS A 265 9.61 -12.53 -20.62
N ILE A 266 9.64 -13.68 -21.27
CA ILE A 266 10.44 -14.81 -20.83
C ILE A 266 11.06 -15.54 -22.03
N THR A 267 12.34 -15.89 -21.91
CA THR A 267 13.04 -16.71 -22.90
C THR A 267 13.61 -17.95 -22.23
N PHE A 268 13.42 -19.11 -22.87
CA PHE A 268 14.06 -20.37 -22.53
C PHE A 268 15.11 -20.69 -23.59
N GLU A 269 16.34 -20.94 -23.17
CA GLU A 269 17.48 -21.20 -24.07
C GLU A 269 18.20 -22.48 -23.64
N SER A 270 18.75 -23.22 -24.60
CA SER A 270 19.63 -24.35 -24.31
C SER A 270 20.77 -24.41 -25.30
N THR A 271 21.85 -25.09 -24.95
CA THR A 271 22.99 -25.28 -25.86
C THR A 271 22.67 -26.22 -27.03
N THR A 272 21.66 -27.08 -26.89
CA THR A 272 21.30 -28.08 -27.91
C THR A 272 19.79 -28.05 -28.24
N PRO A 273 19.41 -28.15 -29.52
CA PRO A 273 18.00 -28.21 -29.93
C PRO A 273 17.22 -29.36 -29.28
N GLN A 274 17.88 -30.51 -29.08
CA GLN A 274 17.28 -31.69 -28.46
C GLN A 274 16.83 -31.43 -27.02
N SER A 275 17.62 -30.69 -26.25
CA SER A 275 17.30 -30.39 -24.85
C SER A 275 16.14 -29.42 -24.74
N LEU A 276 16.12 -28.39 -25.61
CA LEU A 276 14.99 -27.49 -25.68
C LEU A 276 13.71 -28.23 -26.08
N ALA A 277 13.75 -29.06 -27.13
CA ALA A 277 12.61 -29.84 -27.58
C ALA A 277 12.07 -30.77 -26.47
N GLY A 278 12.96 -31.41 -25.70
CA GLY A 278 12.60 -32.21 -24.53
C GLY A 278 11.98 -31.39 -23.39
N PHE A 279 12.30 -30.10 -23.29
CA PHE A 279 11.76 -29.18 -22.30
C PHE A 279 10.39 -28.60 -22.68
N LEU A 280 10.09 -28.40 -23.98
CA LEU A 280 8.86 -27.73 -24.44
C LEU A 280 7.55 -28.23 -23.79
N PRO A 281 7.34 -29.54 -23.53
CA PRO A 281 6.15 -30.01 -22.82
C PRO A 281 5.98 -29.43 -21.41
N PHE A 282 7.06 -29.00 -20.77
CA PHE A 282 7.06 -28.36 -19.45
C PHE A 282 7.02 -26.83 -19.53
N GLY A 283 7.26 -26.25 -20.71
CA GLY A 283 7.22 -24.81 -20.93
C GLY A 283 5.79 -24.24 -20.89
N PRO A 284 5.65 -22.91 -21.03
CA PRO A 284 4.35 -22.24 -20.89
C PRO A 284 3.26 -22.69 -21.87
N ALA A 285 3.63 -23.08 -23.08
CA ALA A 285 2.71 -23.57 -24.10
C ALA A 285 2.59 -25.11 -24.14
N GLY A 286 3.17 -25.82 -23.17
CA GLY A 286 3.12 -27.28 -23.10
C GLY A 286 1.83 -27.78 -22.46
N ASP A 287 1.38 -28.97 -22.90
CA ASP A 287 0.15 -29.62 -22.41
C ASP A 287 0.19 -29.97 -20.92
N LEU A 288 1.38 -29.99 -20.31
CA LEU A 288 1.56 -30.36 -18.90
C LEU A 288 1.30 -29.20 -17.95
N HIS A 289 1.12 -27.97 -18.44
CA HIS A 289 0.95 -26.75 -17.64
C HIS A 289 1.95 -26.66 -16.47
N ALA A 290 3.21 -27.00 -16.72
CA ALA A 290 4.21 -27.10 -15.66
C ALA A 290 4.85 -25.75 -15.32
N THR A 291 4.78 -24.77 -16.22
CA THR A 291 5.35 -23.43 -16.01
C THR A 291 4.28 -22.42 -15.66
N HIS A 292 4.44 -21.74 -14.51
CA HIS A 292 3.55 -20.66 -14.09
C HIS A 292 4.36 -19.42 -13.70
N LEU A 293 3.79 -18.25 -13.97
CA LEU A 293 4.25 -16.99 -13.40
C LEU A 293 3.07 -16.37 -12.65
N GLN A 294 3.17 -16.26 -11.33
CA GLN A 294 2.06 -15.84 -10.48
C GLN A 294 2.44 -14.60 -9.69
N LEU A 295 1.49 -13.69 -9.47
CA LEU A 295 1.59 -12.66 -8.45
C LEU A 295 1.02 -13.22 -7.15
N MET A 296 1.88 -13.36 -6.15
CA MET A 296 1.51 -13.87 -4.83
C MET A 296 1.54 -12.77 -3.78
N ARG A 297 0.53 -12.76 -2.93
CA ARG A 297 0.47 -11.97 -1.71
C ARG A 297 0.77 -12.84 -0.51
N GLN A 298 1.81 -12.49 0.22
CA GLN A 298 2.15 -13.10 1.49
C GLN A 298 1.66 -12.22 2.63
N SER A 299 0.79 -12.77 3.47
CA SER A 299 0.37 -12.17 4.74
C SER A 299 1.05 -12.92 5.87
N ALA A 300 1.86 -12.23 6.67
CA ALA A 300 2.63 -12.82 7.75
C ALA A 300 2.34 -12.12 9.08
N ALA A 301 2.10 -12.90 10.12
CA ALA A 301 1.80 -12.47 11.49
C ALA A 301 2.80 -13.05 12.48
N ASP A 302 3.17 -12.25 13.48
CA ASP A 302 3.96 -12.66 14.64
C ASP A 302 3.15 -12.37 15.91
N VAL A 303 2.35 -13.36 16.32
CA VAL A 303 1.35 -13.20 17.38
C VAL A 303 1.97 -13.31 18.78
N ARG A 304 3.11 -14.00 18.91
CA ARG A 304 3.72 -14.30 20.21
C ARG A 304 4.87 -13.37 20.56
N GLY A 305 5.48 -12.72 19.56
CA GLY A 305 6.63 -11.84 19.77
C GLY A 305 7.80 -12.53 20.48
N ALA A 306 7.81 -13.86 20.49
CA ALA A 306 8.68 -14.70 21.31
C ALA A 306 9.35 -15.75 20.43
N PHE A 307 10.62 -16.02 20.73
CA PHE A 307 11.30 -17.19 20.18
C PHE A 307 10.99 -18.39 21.06
N ILE A 308 10.31 -19.40 20.51
CA ILE A 308 10.13 -20.68 21.20
C ILE A 308 11.25 -21.59 20.71
N LEU A 309 12.14 -22.02 21.60
CA LEU A 309 13.27 -22.90 21.26
C LEU A 309 14.17 -22.34 20.13
N GLY A 310 14.27 -21.01 20.01
CA GLY A 310 15.07 -20.35 18.97
C GLY A 310 14.40 -20.30 17.59
N THR A 311 13.19 -20.85 17.41
CA THR A 311 12.41 -20.68 16.18
C THR A 311 11.40 -19.54 16.33
N LYS A 312 11.24 -18.78 15.25
CA LYS A 312 10.26 -17.70 15.18
C LYS A 312 8.89 -18.31 14.90
N THR A 313 7.90 -18.05 15.75
CA THR A 313 6.54 -18.58 15.62
C THR A 313 5.69 -17.77 14.64
N ASN A 314 6.30 -17.37 13.51
CA ASN A 314 5.60 -16.62 12.48
C ASN A 314 4.56 -17.53 11.82
N ILE A 315 3.35 -17.01 11.64
CA ILE A 315 2.33 -17.64 10.81
C ILE A 315 2.28 -16.85 9.51
N TRP A 316 2.25 -17.52 8.37
CA TRP A 316 2.08 -16.85 7.09
C TRP A 316 1.21 -17.66 6.15
N ARG A 317 0.56 -16.95 5.23
CA ARG A 317 -0.19 -17.50 4.12
C ARG A 317 0.20 -16.79 2.85
N ASN A 318 0.23 -17.55 1.76
CA ASN A 318 0.42 -17.01 0.43
C ASN A 318 -0.88 -17.20 -0.35
N ASP A 319 -1.41 -16.11 -0.88
CA ASP A 319 -2.57 -16.11 -1.77
C ASP A 319 -2.11 -15.71 -3.18
N THR A 320 -2.52 -16.46 -4.19
CA THR A 320 -2.33 -16.04 -5.58
C THR A 320 -3.34 -14.95 -5.88
N ILE A 321 -2.86 -13.75 -6.23
CA ILE A 321 -3.67 -12.56 -6.57
C ILE A 321 -3.48 -12.16 -8.03
N GLY A 322 -3.04 -13.10 -8.87
CA GLY A 322 -2.83 -12.91 -10.29
C GLY A 322 -2.04 -14.06 -10.90
N GLU A 323 -2.45 -14.49 -12.10
CA GLU A 323 -1.77 -15.55 -12.85
C GLU A 323 -1.43 -15.07 -14.26
N GLY A 324 -0.16 -15.23 -14.64
CA GLY A 324 0.38 -14.80 -15.91
C GLY A 324 -0.14 -15.63 -17.07
N SER A 325 -0.58 -14.92 -18.11
CA SER A 325 -0.86 -15.50 -19.43
C SER A 325 0.39 -15.41 -20.29
N PHE A 326 0.69 -16.48 -21.05
CA PHE A 326 1.84 -16.53 -21.95
C PHE A 326 1.38 -16.57 -23.39
N GLU A 327 1.92 -15.69 -24.21
CA GLU A 327 1.76 -15.63 -25.66
C GLU A 327 3.11 -15.89 -26.32
N ARG A 328 3.17 -16.87 -27.22
CA ARG A 328 4.41 -17.23 -27.91
C ARG A 328 4.79 -16.12 -28.90
N THR A 329 5.96 -15.53 -28.71
CA THR A 329 6.40 -14.39 -29.53
C THR A 329 7.34 -14.82 -30.66
N ALA A 330 8.32 -15.68 -30.36
CA ALA A 330 9.30 -16.14 -31.34
C ALA A 330 9.96 -17.45 -30.91
N GLU A 331 10.57 -18.14 -31.88
CA GLU A 331 11.32 -19.38 -31.65
C GLU A 331 12.56 -19.44 -32.54
N GLY A 332 13.58 -20.14 -32.05
CA GLY A 332 14.76 -20.54 -32.79
C GLY A 332 15.12 -22.00 -32.50
N ALA A 333 16.18 -22.50 -33.12
CA ALA A 333 16.59 -23.91 -32.95
C ALA A 333 16.95 -24.25 -31.49
N THR A 334 17.44 -23.28 -30.74
CA THR A 334 17.97 -23.45 -29.38
C THR A 334 17.30 -22.54 -28.35
N TRP A 335 16.25 -21.81 -28.73
CA TRP A 335 15.54 -20.95 -27.80
C TRP A 335 14.05 -20.78 -28.18
N VAL A 336 13.22 -20.43 -27.19
CA VAL A 336 11.82 -20.03 -27.39
C VAL A 336 11.49 -18.87 -26.46
N SER A 337 10.72 -17.89 -26.96
CA SER A 337 10.35 -16.68 -26.23
C SER A 337 8.85 -16.50 -26.15
N PHE A 338 8.40 -15.98 -25.01
CA PHE A 338 7.00 -15.65 -24.73
C PHE A 338 6.90 -14.23 -24.17
N SER A 339 5.82 -13.53 -24.50
CA SER A 339 5.37 -12.29 -23.90
C SER A 339 4.10 -12.56 -23.10
N GLY A 340 3.82 -11.77 -22.09
CA GLY A 340 2.65 -12.02 -21.27
C GLY A 340 2.27 -10.86 -20.38
N THR A 341 1.09 -11.00 -19.76
CA THR A 341 0.63 -10.09 -18.72
C THR A 341 0.05 -10.88 -17.55
N ILE A 342 0.19 -10.32 -16.34
CA ILE A 342 -0.40 -10.85 -15.11
C ILE A 342 -1.52 -9.89 -14.70
N PRO A 343 -2.80 -10.21 -14.95
CA PRO A 343 -3.90 -9.46 -14.36
C PRO A 343 -3.83 -9.54 -12.84
N ILE A 344 -4.09 -8.41 -12.17
CA ILE A 344 -4.11 -8.33 -10.71
C ILE A 344 -5.55 -8.49 -10.25
N GLU A 345 -5.81 -9.47 -9.38
CA GLU A 345 -7.11 -9.62 -8.75
C GLU A 345 -7.42 -8.42 -7.84
N PRO A 346 -8.71 -8.04 -7.69
CA PRO A 346 -9.08 -6.89 -6.86
C PRO A 346 -8.62 -7.03 -5.41
N VAL A 347 -7.56 -6.30 -5.04
CA VAL A 347 -7.06 -6.21 -3.67
C VAL A 347 -7.40 -4.85 -3.06
N LYS A 348 -7.82 -4.85 -1.79
CA LYS A 348 -8.24 -3.63 -1.08
C LYS A 348 -7.08 -2.72 -0.66
N VAL A 349 -5.91 -3.32 -0.39
CA VAL A 349 -4.74 -2.62 0.15
C VAL A 349 -3.46 -3.05 -0.56
N THR A 350 -2.48 -2.15 -0.59
CA THR A 350 -1.11 -2.44 -1.02
C THR A 350 -0.32 -3.12 0.09
N GLY A 351 0.85 -3.70 -0.23
CA GLY A 351 1.75 -4.24 0.79
C GLY A 351 2.19 -3.19 1.82
N PHE A 352 2.29 -3.62 3.09
CA PHE A 352 2.75 -2.80 4.21
C PHE A 352 3.43 -3.68 5.25
N LYS A 353 4.24 -3.08 6.13
CA LYS A 353 4.99 -3.81 7.15
C LYS A 353 4.89 -3.12 8.50
N LEU A 354 4.49 -3.91 9.49
CA LEU A 354 4.47 -3.57 10.90
C LEU A 354 5.37 -4.57 11.63
N LYS A 355 5.49 -4.39 12.95
CA LYS A 355 6.28 -5.31 13.78
C LYS A 355 5.70 -6.73 13.78
N HIS A 356 4.39 -6.84 14.03
CA HIS A 356 3.69 -8.11 14.25
C HIS A 356 2.83 -8.56 13.08
N PHE A 357 2.77 -7.76 12.01
CA PHE A 357 1.95 -8.05 10.85
C PHE A 357 2.56 -7.41 9.60
N SER A 358 2.60 -8.13 8.49
CA SER A 358 3.05 -7.60 7.21
C SER A 358 2.33 -8.25 6.06
N VAL A 359 2.07 -7.46 5.03
CA VAL A 359 1.56 -7.89 3.74
C VAL A 359 2.63 -7.55 2.70
N THR A 360 3.10 -8.55 1.96
CA THR A 360 4.15 -8.38 0.93
C THR A 360 3.73 -9.05 -0.36
N ASP A 361 4.03 -8.43 -1.49
CA ASP A 361 3.68 -8.95 -2.81
C ASP A 361 4.95 -9.40 -3.54
N VAL A 362 4.90 -10.57 -4.20
CA VAL A 362 6.03 -11.15 -4.95
C VAL A 362 5.54 -11.76 -6.26
N LEU A 363 6.36 -11.71 -7.30
CA LEU A 363 6.19 -12.56 -8.48
C LEU A 363 6.89 -13.90 -8.21
N LEU A 364 6.21 -14.99 -8.49
CA LEU A 364 6.72 -16.35 -8.37
C LEU A 364 6.71 -17.00 -9.76
N LEU A 365 7.90 -17.21 -10.34
CA LEU A 365 8.07 -18.09 -11.49
C LEU A 365 8.28 -19.51 -10.97
N THR A 366 7.51 -20.47 -11.45
CA THR A 366 7.70 -21.89 -11.16
C THR A 366 7.76 -22.69 -12.44
N VAL A 367 8.58 -23.74 -12.41
CA VAL A 367 8.55 -24.83 -13.40
C VAL A 367 8.48 -26.12 -12.61
N THR A 368 7.30 -26.74 -12.52
CA THR A 368 7.05 -27.93 -11.70
C THR A 368 6.58 -29.08 -12.59
N PRO A 369 7.47 -30.03 -12.95
CA PRO A 369 7.07 -31.20 -13.72
C PRO A 369 6.01 -32.04 -12.99
N PRO A 370 4.96 -32.56 -13.67
CA PRO A 370 3.89 -33.32 -13.02
C PRO A 370 4.36 -34.58 -12.28
N ASP A 371 5.40 -35.24 -12.79
CA ASP A 371 6.09 -36.34 -12.11
C ASP A 371 7.56 -35.97 -11.92
N ALA A 372 7.87 -35.40 -10.75
CA ALA A 372 9.22 -34.94 -10.42
C ALA A 372 10.28 -36.04 -10.50
N LYS A 373 9.91 -37.32 -10.30
CA LYS A 373 10.85 -38.45 -10.34
C LYS A 373 11.14 -38.92 -11.76
N LYS A 374 10.15 -38.85 -12.65
CA LYS A 374 10.31 -39.24 -14.06
C LYS A 374 10.75 -38.11 -14.98
N SER A 375 10.56 -36.85 -14.54
CA SER A 375 10.93 -35.70 -15.34
C SER A 375 12.44 -35.66 -15.62
N PRO A 376 12.86 -35.41 -16.87
CA PRO A 376 14.26 -35.21 -17.20
C PRO A 376 14.84 -33.93 -16.62
N PHE A 377 13.99 -33.02 -16.14
CA PHE A 377 14.37 -31.72 -15.60
C PHE A 377 14.01 -31.61 -14.12
N VAL A 378 14.86 -30.91 -13.36
CA VAL A 378 14.59 -30.51 -11.98
C VAL A 378 13.77 -29.22 -12.01
N GLY A 379 12.66 -29.22 -11.28
CA GLY A 379 11.83 -28.02 -11.17
C GLY A 379 12.55 -26.86 -10.50
N ILE A 380 12.10 -25.64 -10.81
CA ILE A 380 12.66 -24.40 -10.24
C ILE A 380 11.55 -23.54 -9.65
N TRP A 381 11.94 -22.68 -8.72
CA TRP A 381 11.16 -21.52 -8.32
C TRP A 381 12.09 -20.29 -8.29
N GLU A 382 11.56 -19.13 -8.68
CA GLU A 382 12.25 -17.85 -8.60
C GLU A 382 11.26 -16.81 -8.03
N THR A 383 11.67 -16.12 -6.97
CA THR A 383 10.82 -15.14 -6.28
C THR A 383 11.37 -13.73 -6.47
N ILE A 384 10.55 -12.84 -7.01
CA ILE A 384 10.91 -11.44 -7.30
C ILE A 384 10.00 -10.53 -6.49
N ALA A 385 10.57 -9.78 -5.55
CA ALA A 385 9.80 -8.80 -4.76
C ALA A 385 9.26 -7.67 -5.65
N VAL A 386 7.98 -7.33 -5.47
CA VAL A 386 7.30 -6.23 -6.15
C VAL A 386 6.54 -5.37 -5.15
N ARG A 387 6.12 -4.18 -5.58
CA ARG A 387 5.27 -3.28 -4.80
C ARG A 387 4.05 -2.92 -5.62
N LEU A 388 2.87 -3.04 -5.01
CA LEU A 388 1.64 -2.51 -5.58
C LEU A 388 1.38 -1.08 -5.09
N THR A 389 0.70 -0.30 -5.92
CA THR A 389 0.32 1.10 -5.67
C THR A 389 -1.17 1.30 -5.91
N THR A 390 -1.75 2.32 -5.29
CA THR A 390 -3.21 2.57 -5.33
C THR A 390 -3.65 3.38 -6.54
N ASP A 391 -2.72 4.00 -7.24
CA ASP A 391 -3.01 4.93 -8.31
C ASP A 391 -2.04 4.72 -9.48
N ALA A 392 -2.52 4.90 -10.70
CA ALA A 392 -1.70 4.82 -11.91
C ALA A 392 -0.57 5.86 -11.91
N TRP A 393 0.48 5.58 -12.65
CA TRP A 393 1.49 6.58 -12.99
C TRP A 393 0.85 7.76 -13.73
N VAL A 394 1.35 8.96 -13.45
CA VAL A 394 0.98 10.19 -14.16
C VAL A 394 2.26 11.01 -14.40
N GLU A 395 2.28 11.76 -15.49
CA GLU A 395 3.46 12.55 -15.90
C GLU A 395 3.77 13.73 -14.96
N ASP A 396 2.91 14.00 -13.97
CA ASP A 396 3.00 15.16 -13.07
C ASP A 396 4.09 15.10 -11.99
N GLY A 397 4.88 14.02 -11.98
CA GLY A 397 6.05 13.84 -11.11
C GLY A 397 5.75 13.47 -9.66
N ARG A 398 4.50 13.13 -9.28
CA ARG A 398 4.11 12.81 -7.88
C ARG A 398 4.30 11.34 -7.48
N GLY A 399 5.32 10.68 -8.01
CA GLY A 399 5.69 9.32 -7.61
C GLY A 399 6.13 9.24 -6.15
N VAL A 400 5.92 8.09 -5.51
CA VAL A 400 6.35 7.79 -4.12
C VAL A 400 7.41 6.71 -4.08
#